data_AF-A0A4P6MID5-F1
#
_entry.id   AF-A0A4P6MID5-F1
#
_cell.length_a   1.000
_cell.length_b   1.000
_cell.length_c   1.000
_cell.angle_alpha   90.00
_cell.angle_beta   90.00
_cell.angle_gamma   90.00
#
_symmetry.space_group_name_H-M   'P 1'
#
loop_
_entity.id
_entity.type
_entity.pdbx_description
1 polymer ?
#
loop_
_entity_poly.entity_id
_entity_poly.type
_entity_poly.pdbx_seq_one_letter_code
_entity_poly.pdbx_strand_id
1 'polypeptide(L)'
;MSFDTITLANTGLPLILVGLAALLVPRLFVPRETRSHRRLAGGITMSAGLLLVLSGVLLALFDDRDFSAGAAIAGTFGLMLYYLQSALGFALLWLPILALVWFGMAQRVERLRSEDGMREGGA
;
A
#
# COMPACT_ATOMS: atom_id res chain seq x y z
N MET A 1 -29.14 -2.65 22.78
CA MET A 1 -27.69 -2.90 22.73
C MET A 1 -27.37 -3.21 21.28
N SER A 2 -27.23 -2.17 20.46
CA SER A 2 -26.88 -2.33 19.06
C SER A 2 -25.38 -2.60 19.05
N PHE A 3 -24.99 -3.82 18.71
CA PHE A 3 -23.61 -4.09 18.37
C PHE A 3 -23.29 -3.15 17.21
N ASP A 4 -22.41 -2.17 17.41
CA ASP A 4 -21.77 -1.44 16.31
C ASP A 4 -21.11 -2.50 15.44
N THR A 5 -21.85 -2.91 14.41
CA THR A 5 -21.59 -4.16 13.74
C THR A 5 -20.43 -3.87 12.83
N ILE A 6 -19.22 -4.28 13.24
CA ILE A 6 -18.08 -4.47 12.33
C ILE A 6 -18.56 -5.46 11.28
N THR A 7 -19.21 -4.96 10.23
CA THR A 7 -19.72 -5.79 9.16
C THR A 7 -18.56 -6.10 8.22
N LEU A 8 -18.60 -7.29 7.63
CA LEU A 8 -17.71 -7.68 6.53
C LEU A 8 -17.68 -6.61 5.42
N ALA A 9 -18.77 -5.87 5.24
CA ALA A 9 -18.85 -4.74 4.33
C ALA A 9 -18.04 -3.51 4.80
N ASN A 10 -18.21 -3.02 6.03
CA ASN A 10 -17.51 -1.80 6.49
C ASN A 10 -16.01 -1.99 6.71
N THR A 11 -15.56 -3.20 7.05
CA THR A 11 -14.13 -3.44 7.35
C THR A 11 -13.46 -4.33 6.31
N GLY A 12 -14.15 -5.36 5.82
CA GLY A 12 -13.60 -6.27 4.82
C GLY A 12 -13.49 -5.64 3.43
N LEU A 13 -14.47 -4.83 3.01
CA LEU A 13 -14.44 -4.20 1.68
C LEU A 13 -13.26 -3.21 1.52
N PRO A 14 -12.99 -2.28 2.46
CA PRO A 14 -11.81 -1.41 2.39
C PRO A 14 -10.51 -2.21 2.37
N LEU A 15 -10.41 -3.26 3.19
CA LEU A 15 -9.23 -4.14 3.21
C LEU A 15 -9.00 -4.81 1.85
N ILE A 16 -10.04 -5.40 1.26
CA ILE A 16 -9.92 -6.05 -0.06
C ILE A 16 -9.50 -5.04 -1.12
N LEU A 17 -10.10 -3.84 -1.13
CA LEU A 17 -9.75 -2.78 -2.08
C LEU A 17 -8.29 -2.35 -1.95
N VAL A 18 -7.79 -2.13 -0.73
CA VAL A 18 -6.39 -1.76 -0.51
C VAL A 18 -5.45 -2.92 -0.86
N GLY A 19 -5.83 -4.17 -0.58
CA GLY A 19 -5.02 -5.33 -0.95
C GLY A 19 -4.90 -5.56 -2.45
N LEU A 20 -6.00 -5.39 -3.18
CA LEU A 20 -5.98 -5.41 -4.64
C LEU A 20 -5.16 -4.25 -5.19
N ALA A 21 -5.32 -3.05 -4.63
CA ALA A 21 -4.49 -1.90 -5.00
C ALA A 21 -3.01 -2.18 -4.73
N ALA A 22 -2.65 -2.83 -3.62
CA ALA A 22 -1.26 -3.17 -3.29
C ALA A 22 -0.61 -4.11 -4.32
N LEU A 23 -1.40 -4.93 -5.01
CA LEU A 23 -0.93 -5.81 -6.09
C LEU A 23 -0.88 -5.14 -7.46
N LEU A 24 -1.75 -4.16 -7.70
CA LEU A 24 -1.94 -3.54 -9.02
C LEU A 24 -1.13 -2.25 -9.18
N VAL A 25 -1.10 -1.40 -8.16
CA VAL A 25 -0.41 -0.10 -8.17
C VAL A 25 1.08 -0.25 -8.52
N PRO A 26 1.85 -1.17 -7.89
CA PRO A 26 3.26 -1.32 -8.25
C PRO A 26 3.47 -1.71 -9.72
N ARG A 27 2.54 -2.46 -10.31
CA ARG A 27 2.63 -2.84 -11.73
C ARG A 27 2.35 -1.68 -12.68
N LEU A 28 1.59 -0.68 -12.24
CA LEU A 28 1.35 0.54 -13.02
C LEU A 28 2.57 1.46 -12.99
N PHE A 29 3.20 1.59 -11.80
CA PHE A 29 4.33 2.51 -11.59
C PHE A 29 5.70 1.94 -11.97
N VAL A 30 5.85 0.61 -12.06
CA VAL A 30 7.11 -0.04 -12.45
C VAL A 30 6.99 -0.58 -13.89
N PRO A 31 7.64 0.07 -14.89
CA PRO A 31 7.68 -0.43 -16.25
C PRO A 31 8.26 -1.85 -16.30
N ARG A 32 7.65 -2.75 -17.09
CA ARG A 32 8.05 -4.16 -17.22
C ARG A 32 9.48 -4.37 -17.75
N GLU A 33 10.05 -3.35 -18.37
CA GLU A 33 11.38 -3.35 -19.01
C GLU A 33 12.47 -2.71 -18.13
N THR A 34 12.14 -2.35 -16.89
CA THR A 34 13.05 -1.62 -16.01
C THR A 34 14.25 -2.48 -15.61
N ARG A 35 15.44 -2.17 -16.14
CA ARG A 35 16.71 -2.84 -15.78
C ARG A 35 17.40 -2.25 -14.53
N SER A 36 16.82 -1.22 -13.91
CA SER A 36 17.43 -0.47 -12.80
C SER A 36 16.73 -0.69 -11.47
N HIS A 37 17.48 -1.17 -10.46
CA HIS A 37 17.00 -1.34 -9.09
C HIS A 37 16.53 -0.01 -8.47
N ARG A 38 17.12 1.13 -8.88
CA ARG A 38 16.71 2.47 -8.39
C ARG A 38 15.32 2.87 -8.87
N ARG A 39 14.98 2.58 -10.13
CA ARG A 39 13.63 2.84 -10.67
C ARG A 39 12.59 1.90 -10.06
N LEU A 40 12.97 0.64 -9.80
CA LEU A 40 12.13 -0.31 -9.05
C LEU A 40 11.82 0.20 -7.64
N ALA A 41 12.86 0.61 -6.89
CA ALA A 41 12.69 1.16 -5.55
C ALA A 41 11.79 2.40 -5.54
N GLY A 42 12.00 3.35 -6.47
CA GLY A 42 11.15 4.54 -6.60
C GLY A 42 9.68 4.22 -6.86
N GLY A 43 9.38 3.27 -7.77
CA GLY A 43 8.01 2.85 -8.06
C GLY A 43 7.32 2.17 -6.87
N ILE A 44 8.06 1.38 -6.10
CA ILE A 44 7.56 0.73 -4.88
C ILE A 44 7.29 1.77 -3.78
N THR A 45 8.19 2.75 -3.61
CA THR A 45 8.00 3.85 -2.65
C THR A 45 6.79 4.71 -3.02
N MET A 46 6.61 5.05 -4.31
CA MET A 46 5.40 5.74 -4.78
C MET A 46 4.12 4.92 -4.53
N SER A 47 4.17 3.61 -4.77
CA SER A 47 3.04 2.72 -4.52
C SER A 47 2.69 2.65 -3.04
N ALA A 48 3.69 2.55 -2.17
CA ALA A 48 3.50 2.57 -0.72
C ALA A 48 2.88 3.90 -0.25
N GLY A 49 3.36 5.03 -0.77
CA GLY A 49 2.76 6.34 -0.49
C GLY A 49 1.31 6.44 -0.92
N LEU A 50 0.98 5.96 -2.13
CA LEU A 50 -0.40 5.98 -2.64
C LEU A 50 -1.34 5.10 -1.80
N LEU A 51 -0.87 3.92 -1.37
CA LEU A 51 -1.65 3.02 -0.52
C LEU A 51 -1.90 3.59 0.87
N LEU A 52 -0.94 4.34 1.42
CA LEU A 52 -1.12 5.07 2.68
C LEU A 52 -2.24 6.11 2.55
N VAL A 53 -2.22 6.91 1.48
CA VAL A 53 -3.27 7.91 1.22
C VAL A 53 -4.62 7.23 1.03
N LEU A 54 -4.68 6.16 0.23
CA LEU A 54 -5.92 5.42 -0.03
C LEU A 54 -6.50 4.81 1.26
N SER A 55 -5.64 4.25 2.13
CA SER A 55 -6.05 3.71 3.43
C SER A 55 -6.63 4.79 4.34
N GLY A 56 -6.01 5.98 4.38
CA GLY A 56 -6.52 7.12 5.14
C GLY A 56 -7.87 7.63 4.62
N VAL A 57 -8.05 7.72 3.31
CA VAL A 57 -9.32 8.12 2.69
C VAL A 57 -10.42 7.10 2.99
N LEU A 58 -10.13 5.80 2.89
CA LEU A 58 -11.11 4.76 3.19
C LEU A 58 -11.49 4.75 4.68
N LEU A 59 -10.52 4.94 5.59
CA LEU A 59 -10.82 5.14 7.01
C LEU A 59 -11.76 6.34 7.20
N ALA A 60 -11.47 7.49 6.58
CA ALA A 60 -12.34 8.66 6.70
C ALA A 60 -13.75 8.45 6.13
N LEU A 61 -13.91 7.63 5.07
CA LEU A 61 -15.20 7.39 4.42
C LEU A 61 -16.05 6.31 5.11
N PHE A 62 -15.41 5.32 5.76
CA PHE A 62 -16.08 4.17 6.37
C PHE A 62 -16.10 4.21 7.91
N ASP A 63 -15.46 5.21 8.53
CA ASP A 63 -15.54 5.41 9.97
C ASP A 63 -16.84 6.16 10.32
N ASP A 64 -17.83 5.41 10.79
CA ASP A 64 -19.13 5.92 11.28
C ASP A 64 -19.02 6.64 12.64
N ARG A 65 -17.81 6.84 13.17
CA ARG A 65 -17.60 7.54 14.43
C ARG A 65 -17.87 9.03 14.27
N ASP A 66 -18.59 9.58 15.24
CA ASP A 66 -18.94 10.99 15.26
C ASP A 66 -17.67 11.85 15.43
N PHE A 67 -17.13 12.33 14.31
CA PHE A 67 -15.93 13.17 14.24
C PHE A 67 -16.04 14.40 15.15
N SER A 68 -17.26 14.92 15.34
CA SER A 68 -17.53 16.08 16.19
C SER A 68 -17.27 15.77 17.67
N ALA A 69 -17.64 14.58 18.14
CA ALA A 69 -17.42 14.14 19.50
C ALA A 69 -15.94 13.82 19.76
N GLY A 70 -15.27 13.16 18.82
CA GLY A 70 -13.84 12.88 18.90
C GLY A 70 -12.98 14.15 18.91
N ALA A 71 -13.29 15.11 18.03
CA ALA A 71 -12.60 16.40 17.98
C ALA A 71 -12.85 17.26 19.23
N ALA A 72 -14.04 17.19 19.82
CA ALA A 72 -14.35 17.91 21.07
C ALA A 72 -13.55 17.39 22.28
N ILE A 73 -13.22 16.10 22.30
CA ILE A 73 -12.50 15.45 23.42
C ILE A 73 -10.98 15.51 23.22
N ALA A 74 -10.48 15.22 22.02
CA ALA A 74 -9.04 15.10 21.73
C ALA A 74 -8.43 16.33 21.05
N GLY A 75 -9.25 17.28 20.59
CA GLY A 75 -8.83 18.36 19.71
C GLY A 75 -8.50 17.89 18.28
N THR A 76 -8.54 18.81 17.31
CA THR A 76 -8.27 18.52 15.89
C THR A 76 -6.91 17.84 15.67
N PHE A 77 -5.89 18.23 16.44
CA PHE A 77 -4.55 17.65 16.35
C PHE A 77 -4.49 16.21 16.90
N GLY A 78 -5.15 15.94 18.03
CA GLY A 78 -5.21 14.59 18.62
C GLY A 78 -5.96 13.61 17.71
N LEU A 79 -7.05 14.08 17.09
CA LEU A 79 -7.79 13.29 16.11
C LEU A 79 -6.95 12.99 14.86
N MET A 80 -6.22 13.99 14.34
CA MET A 80 -5.31 13.79 13.20
C MET A 80 -4.23 12.74 13.49
N LEU A 81 -3.61 12.79 14.68
CA LEU A 81 -2.61 11.80 15.10
C LEU A 81 -3.21 10.41 15.25
N TYR A 82 -4.43 10.28 15.76
CA TYR A 82 -5.14 9.00 15.87
C TYR A 82 -5.35 8.34 14.50
N TYR A 83 -5.86 9.11 13.52
CA TYR A 83 -6.05 8.59 12.16
C TYR A 83 -4.72 8.30 11.47
N LEU A 84 -3.68 9.10 11.71
CA LEU A 84 -2.35 8.83 11.17
C LEU A 84 -1.77 7.52 11.72
N GLN A 85 -1.87 7.27 13.04
CA GLN A 85 -1.44 6.02 13.65
C GLN A 85 -2.26 4.82 13.15
N SER A 86 -3.56 5.00 13.00
CA SER A 86 -4.46 3.94 12.49
C SER A 86 -4.16 3.61 11.02
N ALA A 87 -3.92 4.62 10.19
CA ALA A 87 -3.49 4.46 8.81
C ALA A 87 -2.11 3.79 8.70
N LEU A 88 -1.16 4.13 9.60
CA LEU A 88 0.13 3.45 9.71
C LEU A 88 -0.05 1.97 10.07
N GLY A 89 -0.88 1.66 11.07
CA GLY A 89 -1.19 0.27 11.44
C GLY A 89 -1.79 -0.52 10.28
N PHE A 90 -2.70 0.08 9.53
CA PHE A 90 -3.25 -0.51 8.30
C PHE A 90 -2.19 -0.68 7.21
N ALA A 91 -1.28 0.28 7.05
CA ALA A 91 -0.20 0.19 6.06
C ALA A 91 0.76 -0.96 6.35
N LEU A 92 1.02 -1.26 7.62
CA LEU A 92 1.85 -2.41 8.03
C LEU A 92 1.26 -3.75 7.55
N LEU A 93 -0.06 -3.87 7.43
CA LEU A 93 -0.71 -5.08 6.92
C LEU A 93 -0.28 -5.41 5.47
N TRP A 94 0.05 -4.40 4.68
CA TRP A 94 0.40 -4.55 3.27
C TRP A 94 1.89 -4.67 3.01
N LEU A 95 2.75 -4.41 4.01
CA LEU A 95 4.21 -4.56 3.87
C LEU A 95 4.64 -5.93 3.36
N PRO A 96 4.11 -7.07 3.84
CA PRO A 96 4.49 -8.39 3.33
C PRO A 96 4.13 -8.57 1.85
N ILE A 97 2.97 -8.05 1.44
CA ILE A 97 2.52 -8.13 0.04
C ILE A 97 3.42 -7.26 -0.84
N LEU A 98 3.73 -6.03 -0.41
CA LEU A 98 4.66 -5.16 -1.12
C LEU A 98 6.07 -5.77 -1.20
N ALA A 99 6.54 -6.42 -0.15
CA ALA A 99 7.83 -7.11 -0.13
C ALA A 99 7.86 -8.29 -1.13
N LEU A 100 6.80 -9.09 -1.19
CA LEU A 100 6.68 -10.18 -2.17
C LEU A 100 6.64 -9.66 -3.62
N VAL A 101 5.88 -8.60 -3.86
CA VAL A 101 5.81 -7.96 -5.19
C VAL A 101 7.18 -7.39 -5.58
N TRP A 102 7.84 -6.70 -4.65
CA TRP A 102 9.21 -6.20 -4.85
C TRP A 102 10.18 -7.33 -5.18
N PHE A 103 10.15 -8.41 -4.40
CA PHE A 103 11.06 -9.54 -4.57
C PHE A 103 10.89 -10.21 -5.94
N GLY A 104 9.63 -10.46 -6.35
CA GLY A 104 9.34 -11.02 -7.67
C GLY A 104 9.78 -10.09 -8.81
N MET A 105 9.67 -8.77 -8.65
CA MET A 105 10.18 -7.81 -9.61
C MET A 105 11.72 -7.77 -9.63
N ALA A 106 12.38 -7.83 -8.47
CA ALA A 106 13.84 -7.83 -8.35
C ALA A 106 14.45 -9.07 -9.04
N GLN A 107 13.89 -10.26 -8.80
CA GLN A 107 14.33 -11.49 -9.47
C GLN A 107 14.20 -11.40 -11.00
N ARG A 108 13.18 -10.70 -11.49
CA ARG A 108 12.98 -10.51 -12.94
C ARG A 108 14.05 -9.61 -13.55
N VAL A 109 14.52 -8.59 -12.83
CA VAL A 109 15.63 -7.74 -13.28
C VAL A 109 16.93 -8.54 -13.39
N GLU A 110 17.23 -9.38 -12.40
CA GLU A 110 18.42 -10.24 -12.42
C GLU A 110 18.38 -11.23 -13.58
N ARG A 111 17.21 -11.83 -13.85
CA ARG A 111 17.03 -12.73 -14.99
C ARG A 111 17.24 -12.01 -16.34
N LEU A 112 16.74 -10.79 -16.50
CA LEU A 112 16.97 -10.03 -17.73
C LEU A 112 18.45 -9.68 -17.90
N ARG A 113 19.15 -9.35 -16.81
CA ARG A 113 20.58 -9.05 -16.82
C ARG A 113 21.43 -10.27 -17.17
N SER A 114 21.07 -11.47 -16.71
CA SER A 114 21.78 -12.70 -17.07
C SER A 114 21.56 -13.07 -18.54
N GLU A 115 20.35 -12.87 -19.07
CA GLU A 115 20.05 -13.06 -20.51
C GLU A 115 20.84 -12.11 -21.41
N ASP A 116 21.12 -10.87 -20.98
CA ASP A 116 22.00 -9.96 -21.72
C ASP A 116 23.47 -10.38 -21.66
N GLY A 117 23.97 -10.76 -20.47
CA GLY A 117 25.37 -11.18 -20.31
C GLY A 117 25.74 -12.44 -21.10
N MET A 118 24.79 -13.38 -21.27
CA MET A 118 24.99 -14.56 -22.12
C MET A 118 25.06 -14.22 -23.62
N ARG A 119 24.41 -13.13 -24.07
CA ARG A 119 24.50 -12.65 -25.45
C ARG A 119 25.81 -11.92 -25.73
N GLU A 120 26.36 -11.24 -24.74
CA GLU A 120 27.65 -10.51 -24.86
C GLU A 120 28.87 -11.42 -24.68
N GLY A 121 28.79 -12.48 -23.86
CA GLY A 121 29.89 -13.44 -23.65
C GLY A 121 29.92 -14.63 -24.62
N GLY A 122 28.91 -14.75 -25.50
CA GLY A 122 28.79 -15.81 -26.51
C GLY A 122 29.14 -15.36 -27.94
N ALA A 123 29.61 -14.12 -28.10
CA ALA A 123 30.12 -13.55 -29.35
C ALA A 123 31.64 -13.35 -29.25
#